data_AF-A0A938MCY5-F1
#
_entry.id   AF-A0A938MCY5-F1
#
_cell.length_a   1.000
_cell.length_b   1.000
_cell.length_c   1.000
_cell.angle_alpha   90.00
_cell.angle_beta   90.00
_cell.angle_gamma   90.00
#
_symmetry.space_group_name_H-M   'P 1'
#
loop_
_entity.id
_entity.type
_entity.pdbx_description
1 polymer ?
#
loop_
_entity_poly.entity_id
_entity_poly.type
_entity_poly.pdbx_seq_one_letter_code
_entity_poly.pdbx_strand_id
1 'polypeptide(L)'
;MDSSFPTRKPIEQNVGLGVVTGLLPAIRRQPLDMILILGVIGGAFIGVCLAEAVLLLAKAVAEDLLTRVGVPDVLIQLLFDVIAGALVLGVFALSPVFMIWMERKVSGRMQSRLGPMEVGGWHGWLQTIADGVKLFLKEDIIPRDADALLHRLAPVIVVLASFLCFLVVPFGNRLIAQDLNIGLLYILAISSVTVIGIVTAGWGSNNKYALLGGMRSAAQLVSYEIPRGLSVLGVIMIAGTLQMGQIVEKQAFVPFIILQPLGFLLFLISS
;
A
#
# COMPACT_ATOMS: atom_id res chain seq x y z
N MET A 1 -49.43 23.74 49.69
CA MET A 1 -50.35 23.85 48.54
C MET A 1 -49.84 24.97 47.65
N ASP A 2 -49.00 24.64 46.69
CA ASP A 2 -49.22 25.03 45.29
C ASP A 2 -48.28 24.18 44.42
N SER A 3 -48.87 23.32 43.61
CA SER A 3 -48.18 22.35 42.75
C SER A 3 -48.53 22.70 41.32
N SER A 4 -47.68 23.50 40.66
CA SER A 4 -47.82 23.82 39.24
C SER A 4 -46.48 23.63 38.54
N PHE A 5 -46.26 22.41 38.06
CA PHE A 5 -45.21 22.10 37.09
C PHE A 5 -45.55 22.75 35.74
N PRO A 6 -44.58 23.31 35.00
CA PRO A 6 -44.83 23.80 33.65
C PRO A 6 -45.10 22.63 32.68
N THR A 7 -46.20 22.72 31.94
CA THR A 7 -46.64 21.75 30.93
C THR A 7 -45.65 21.68 29.76
N ARG A 8 -45.19 20.46 29.41
CA ARG A 8 -44.38 20.23 28.20
C ARG A 8 -45.20 20.54 26.96
N LYS A 9 -44.65 21.34 26.04
CA LYS A 9 -45.21 21.53 24.69
C LYS A 9 -45.28 20.18 23.96
N PRO A 10 -46.34 19.92 23.16
CA PRO A 10 -46.45 18.68 22.40
C PRO A 10 -45.32 18.62 21.36
N ILE A 11 -44.56 17.53 21.40
CA ILE A 11 -43.52 17.23 20.42
C ILE A 11 -44.24 16.85 19.13
N GLU A 12 -44.07 17.66 18.08
CA GLU A 12 -44.59 17.35 16.75
C GLU A 12 -44.03 16.00 16.27
N GLN A 13 -44.91 15.03 16.02
CA GLN A 13 -44.61 13.68 15.56
C GLN A 13 -44.13 13.60 14.09
N ASN A 14 -43.73 14.71 13.45
CA ASN A 14 -43.32 14.74 12.04
C ASN A 14 -41.79 14.64 11.82
N VAL A 15 -40.98 14.53 12.86
CA VAL A 15 -39.50 14.47 12.73
C VAL A 15 -39.03 13.15 12.10
N GLY A 16 -39.82 12.07 12.19
CA GLY A 16 -39.45 10.75 11.65
C GLY A 16 -39.51 10.65 10.12
N LEU A 17 -40.48 11.30 9.47
CA LEU A 17 -40.71 11.13 8.03
C LEU A 17 -39.67 11.88 7.18
N GLY A 18 -39.20 13.05 7.64
CA GLY A 18 -38.17 13.85 6.96
C GLY A 18 -36.78 13.19 6.98
N VAL A 19 -36.45 12.50 8.07
CA VAL A 19 -35.18 11.76 8.19
C VAL A 19 -35.19 10.51 7.31
N VAL A 20 -36.30 9.77 7.26
CA VAL A 20 -36.43 8.57 6.42
C VAL A 20 -36.44 8.92 4.93
N THR A 21 -37.11 10.00 4.53
CA THR A 21 -37.14 10.48 3.12
C THR A 21 -35.79 11.03 2.65
N GLY A 22 -34.97 11.60 3.54
CA GLY A 22 -33.58 11.98 3.23
C GLY A 22 -32.59 10.80 3.18
N LEU A 23 -32.84 9.73 3.94
CA LEU A 23 -32.00 8.52 3.99
C LEU A 23 -32.22 7.56 2.81
N LEU A 24 -33.45 7.52 2.27
CA LEU A 24 -33.82 6.66 1.13
C LEU A 24 -32.92 6.83 -0.12
N PRO A 25 -32.61 8.05 -0.59
CA PRO A 25 -31.68 8.23 -1.71
C PRO A 25 -30.22 7.90 -1.36
N ALA A 26 -29.79 8.05 -0.10
CA ALA A 26 -28.44 7.70 0.35
C ALA A 26 -28.22 6.17 0.43
N ILE A 27 -29.25 5.43 0.86
CA ILE A 27 -29.24 3.96 0.88
C ILE A 27 -29.25 3.40 -0.56
N ARG A 28 -29.97 4.04 -1.50
CA ARG A 28 -30.05 3.59 -2.89
C ARG A 28 -28.74 3.73 -3.69
N ARG A 29 -27.82 4.61 -3.28
CA ARG A 29 -26.49 4.77 -3.93
C ARG A 29 -25.43 3.79 -3.43
N GLN A 30 -25.70 3.06 -2.35
CA GLN A 30 -24.76 2.13 -1.71
C GLN A 30 -24.11 1.08 -2.65
N PRO A 31 -24.84 0.39 -3.56
CA PRO A 31 -24.20 -0.58 -4.45
C PRO A 31 -23.36 0.09 -5.56
N LEU A 32 -23.80 1.25 -6.06
CA LEU A 32 -23.12 1.99 -7.13
C LEU A 32 -21.78 2.57 -6.66
N ASP A 33 -21.74 3.12 -5.45
CA ASP A 33 -20.52 3.68 -4.88
C ASP A 33 -19.50 2.58 -4.50
N MET A 34 -19.95 1.34 -4.27
CA MET A 34 -19.11 0.16 -4.00
C MET A 34 -18.47 -0.39 -5.28
N ILE A 35 -19.23 -0.46 -6.37
CA ILE A 35 -18.70 -0.74 -7.71
C ILE A 35 -17.69 0.33 -8.11
N LEU A 36 -17.93 1.60 -7.77
CA LEU A 36 -16.99 2.69 -8.05
C LEU A 36 -15.68 2.57 -7.27
N ILE A 37 -15.71 2.16 -5.98
CA ILE A 37 -14.48 1.90 -5.22
C ILE A 37 -13.74 0.68 -5.76
N LEU A 38 -14.43 -0.45 -5.99
CA LEU A 38 -13.82 -1.65 -6.59
C LEU A 38 -13.22 -1.35 -7.97
N GLY A 39 -13.89 -0.53 -8.77
CA GLY A 39 -13.40 -0.03 -10.05
C GLY A 39 -12.19 0.91 -9.92
N VAL A 40 -12.03 1.63 -8.80
CA VAL A 40 -10.88 2.49 -8.51
C VAL A 40 -9.71 1.67 -7.91
N ILE A 41 -9.96 0.56 -7.20
CA ILE A 41 -8.92 -0.42 -6.81
C ILE A 41 -8.32 -1.08 -8.05
N GLY A 42 -9.20 -1.60 -8.94
CA GLY A 42 -8.77 -2.15 -10.22
C GLY A 42 -8.16 -1.08 -11.13
N GLY A 43 -8.74 0.12 -11.14
CA GLY A 43 -8.30 1.25 -11.96
C GLY A 43 -6.97 1.86 -11.55
N ALA A 44 -6.57 1.81 -10.28
CA ALA A 44 -5.24 2.27 -9.85
C ALA A 44 -4.14 1.31 -10.33
N PHE A 45 -4.34 -0.01 -10.21
CA PHE A 45 -3.42 -1.01 -10.76
C PHE A 45 -3.41 -1.01 -12.29
N ILE A 46 -4.58 -0.95 -12.94
CA ILE A 46 -4.72 -0.88 -14.40
C ILE A 46 -4.16 0.45 -14.93
N GLY A 47 -4.36 1.57 -14.22
CA GLY A 47 -3.87 2.89 -14.60
C GLY A 47 -2.35 3.02 -14.52
N VAL A 48 -1.72 2.37 -13.54
CA VAL A 48 -0.26 2.22 -13.46
C VAL A 48 0.27 1.40 -14.63
N CYS A 49 -0.33 0.23 -14.89
CA CYS A 49 0.05 -0.60 -16.04
C CYS A 49 -0.18 0.12 -17.39
N LEU A 50 -1.24 0.93 -17.50
CA LEU A 50 -1.56 1.70 -18.71
C LEU A 50 -0.60 2.87 -18.91
N ALA A 51 -0.25 3.61 -17.85
CA ALA A 51 0.73 4.70 -17.90
C ALA A 51 2.12 4.20 -18.33
N GLU A 52 2.53 3.03 -17.85
CA GLU A 52 3.80 2.41 -18.25
C GLU A 52 3.75 1.79 -19.65
N ALA A 53 2.64 1.19 -20.07
CA ALA A 53 2.47 0.72 -21.45
C ALA A 53 2.58 1.88 -22.46
N VAL A 54 2.02 3.04 -22.12
CA VAL A 54 2.18 4.28 -22.91
C VAL A 54 3.62 4.76 -22.89
N LEU A 55 4.35 4.63 -21.78
CA LEU A 55 5.76 5.01 -21.67
C LEU A 55 6.68 4.10 -22.49
N LEU A 56 6.41 2.79 -22.53
CA LEU A 56 7.13 1.82 -23.36
C LEU A 56 6.88 2.07 -24.85
N LEU A 57 5.64 2.43 -25.22
CA LEU A 57 5.32 2.87 -26.57
C LEU A 57 6.05 4.17 -26.92
N ALA A 58 6.09 5.13 -26.00
CA ALA A 58 6.83 6.38 -26.16
C ALA A 58 8.34 6.17 -26.28
N LYS A 59 8.92 5.22 -25.52
CA LYS A 59 10.32 4.79 -25.65
C LYS A 59 10.59 4.23 -27.04
N ALA A 60 9.76 3.30 -27.53
CA ALA A 60 9.92 2.71 -28.86
C ALA A 60 9.84 3.75 -29.99
N VAL A 61 8.94 4.73 -29.90
CA VAL A 61 8.81 5.82 -30.89
C VAL A 61 9.96 6.82 -30.79
N ALA A 62 10.37 7.16 -29.58
CA ALA A 62 11.46 8.11 -29.33
C ALA A 62 12.82 7.53 -29.72
N GLU A 63 13.06 6.23 -29.48
CA GLU A 63 14.29 5.54 -29.86
C GLU A 63 14.49 5.55 -31.39
N ASP A 64 13.42 5.36 -32.18
CA ASP A 64 13.44 5.46 -33.65
C ASP A 64 13.65 6.91 -34.15
N LEU A 65 13.18 7.93 -33.41
CA LEU A 65 13.37 9.34 -33.74
C LEU A 65 14.77 9.86 -33.33
N LEU A 66 15.28 9.44 -32.18
CA LEU A 66 16.56 9.91 -31.62
C LEU A 66 17.76 9.26 -32.31
N THR A 67 17.64 8.01 -32.77
CA THR A 67 18.67 7.39 -33.62
C THR A 67 18.79 8.10 -34.97
N ARG A 68 17.70 8.64 -35.53
CA ARG A 68 17.73 9.47 -36.74
C ARG A 68 18.40 10.83 -36.54
N VAL A 69 18.45 11.33 -35.30
CA VAL A 69 19.13 12.58 -34.90
C VAL A 69 20.61 12.36 -34.58
N GLY A 70 21.09 11.10 -34.53
CA GLY A 70 22.50 10.77 -34.35
C GLY A 70 22.97 10.79 -32.88
N VAL A 71 22.06 10.68 -31.92
CA VAL A 71 22.40 10.55 -30.50
C VAL A 71 22.95 9.13 -30.25
N PRO A 72 24.06 8.96 -29.49
CA PRO A 72 24.60 7.64 -29.18
C PRO A 72 23.61 6.79 -28.37
N ASP A 73 23.40 5.53 -28.78
CA ASP A 73 22.42 4.60 -28.22
C ASP A 73 22.50 4.46 -26.69
N VAL A 74 23.73 4.51 -26.14
CA VAL A 74 23.98 4.42 -24.70
C VAL A 74 23.31 5.55 -23.93
N LEU A 75 23.29 6.77 -24.48
CA LEU A 75 22.68 7.93 -23.81
C LEU A 75 21.15 7.86 -23.87
N ILE A 76 20.59 7.35 -24.96
CA ILE A 76 19.16 7.12 -25.11
C ILE A 76 18.70 6.07 -24.10
N GLN A 77 19.40 4.93 -24.03
CA GLN A 77 19.09 3.86 -23.08
C GLN A 77 19.15 4.34 -21.64
N LEU A 78 20.23 5.03 -21.27
CA LEU A 78 20.42 5.52 -19.90
C LEU A 78 19.36 6.56 -19.50
N LEU A 79 18.98 7.47 -20.40
CA LEU A 79 17.92 8.43 -20.16
C LEU A 79 16.57 7.75 -19.93
N PHE A 80 16.21 6.79 -20.80
CA PHE A 80 14.95 6.06 -20.69
C PHE A 80 14.88 5.17 -19.45
N ASP A 81 15.97 4.53 -19.08
CA ASP A 81 16.00 3.67 -17.90
C ASP A 81 15.91 4.48 -16.61
N VAL A 82 16.50 5.68 -16.58
CA VAL A 82 16.33 6.65 -15.46
C VAL A 82 14.89 7.16 -15.39
N ILE A 83 14.28 7.54 -16.52
CA ILE A 83 12.89 8.04 -16.54
C ILE A 83 11.92 6.91 -16.14
N ALA A 84 12.11 5.70 -16.67
CA ALA A 84 11.29 4.55 -16.31
C ALA A 84 11.45 4.22 -14.82
N GLY A 85 12.68 4.14 -14.31
CA GLY A 85 12.95 3.90 -12.89
C GLY A 85 12.33 4.97 -11.99
N ALA A 86 12.42 6.25 -12.36
CA ALA A 86 11.81 7.35 -11.60
C ALA A 86 10.28 7.28 -11.61
N LEU A 87 9.66 6.88 -12.72
CA LEU A 87 8.22 6.73 -12.84
C LEU A 87 7.71 5.55 -11.99
N VAL A 88 8.36 4.39 -12.10
CA VAL A 88 8.10 3.19 -11.30
C VAL A 88 8.18 3.56 -9.80
N LEU A 89 9.29 4.15 -9.36
CA LEU A 89 9.47 4.58 -7.97
C LEU A 89 8.44 5.62 -7.54
N GLY A 90 8.10 6.59 -8.41
CA GLY A 90 7.09 7.61 -8.15
C GLY A 90 5.71 7.01 -7.92
N VAL A 91 5.32 6.03 -8.75
CA VAL A 91 4.08 5.27 -8.58
C VAL A 91 4.07 4.53 -7.24
N PHE A 92 5.16 3.84 -6.90
CA PHE A 92 5.24 3.11 -5.63
C PHE A 92 5.19 4.04 -4.42
N ALA A 93 5.82 5.21 -4.49
CA ALA A 93 5.78 6.20 -3.42
C ALA A 93 4.37 6.81 -3.24
N LEU A 94 3.58 6.93 -4.32
CA LEU A 94 2.22 7.46 -4.28
C LEU A 94 1.16 6.40 -3.95
N SER A 95 1.46 5.10 -4.16
CA SER A 95 0.52 4.01 -3.90
C SER A 95 -0.03 3.98 -2.45
N PRO A 96 0.75 4.23 -1.38
CA PRO A 96 0.23 4.21 -0.01
C PRO A 96 -0.70 5.40 0.26
N VAL A 97 -0.45 6.55 -0.37
CA VAL A 97 -1.29 7.75 -0.25
C VAL A 97 -2.71 7.46 -0.72
N PHE A 98 -2.83 6.69 -1.81
CA PHE A 98 -4.11 6.24 -2.32
C PHE A 98 -4.73 5.11 -1.46
N MET A 99 -3.92 4.14 -1.03
CA MET A 99 -4.41 3.03 -0.20
C MET A 99 -4.96 3.50 1.15
N ILE A 100 -4.30 4.44 1.83
CA ILE A 100 -4.80 5.02 3.10
C ILE A 100 -6.15 5.70 2.90
N TRP A 101 -6.33 6.42 1.79
CA TRP A 101 -7.61 7.07 1.47
C TRP A 101 -8.72 6.03 1.26
N MET A 102 -8.41 4.97 0.51
CA MET A 102 -9.35 3.88 0.25
C MET A 102 -9.70 3.09 1.50
N GLU A 103 -8.71 2.75 2.34
CA GLU A 103 -8.92 2.00 3.58
C GLU A 103 -9.92 2.70 4.49
N ARG A 104 -9.75 4.02 4.70
CA ARG A 104 -10.71 4.85 5.48
C ARG A 104 -12.12 4.81 4.90
N LYS A 105 -12.23 4.72 3.57
CA LYS A 105 -13.52 4.74 2.88
C LYS A 105 -14.23 3.39 2.92
N VAL A 106 -13.50 2.31 2.70
CA VAL A 106 -14.00 0.93 2.82
C VAL A 106 -14.41 0.66 4.27
N SER A 107 -13.55 1.00 5.23
CA SER A 107 -13.82 0.83 6.67
C SER A 107 -15.04 1.63 7.13
N GLY A 108 -15.17 2.89 6.67
CA GLY A 108 -16.35 3.71 6.96
C GLY A 108 -17.63 3.02 6.51
N ARG A 109 -17.64 2.48 5.29
CA ARG A 109 -18.83 1.80 4.74
C ARG A 109 -19.18 0.51 5.46
N MET A 110 -18.19 -0.31 5.82
CA MET A 110 -18.42 -1.51 6.65
C MET A 110 -19.07 -1.15 7.99
N GLN A 111 -18.79 0.05 8.51
CA GLN A 111 -19.34 0.60 9.74
C GLN A 111 -20.62 1.43 9.52
N SER A 112 -21.23 1.38 8.33
CA SER A 112 -22.42 2.17 7.98
C SER A 112 -22.24 3.69 8.17
N ARG A 113 -21.02 4.21 8.01
CA ARG A 113 -20.70 5.64 7.99
C ARG A 113 -20.00 6.06 6.70
N LEU A 114 -20.09 7.33 6.34
CA LEU A 114 -19.34 7.87 5.20
C LEU A 114 -17.87 8.06 5.60
N GLY A 115 -16.96 7.69 4.69
CA GLY A 115 -15.53 8.00 4.81
C GLY A 115 -15.23 9.48 4.51
N PRO A 116 -13.98 9.86 4.22
CA PRO A 116 -13.64 11.23 3.85
C PRO A 116 -14.43 11.71 2.61
N MET A 117 -15.15 12.83 2.71
CA MET A 117 -15.96 13.40 1.63
C MET A 117 -15.67 14.86 1.29
N GLU A 118 -15.00 15.62 2.18
CA GLU A 118 -14.89 17.09 2.06
C GLU A 118 -13.58 17.55 1.42
N VAL A 119 -12.43 16.98 1.83
CA VAL A 119 -11.10 17.52 1.48
C VAL A 119 -10.75 17.21 0.02
N GLY A 120 -10.68 18.25 -0.81
CA GLY A 120 -10.45 18.13 -2.25
C GLY A 120 -11.71 18.04 -3.09
N GLY A 121 -12.87 18.37 -2.52
CA GLY A 121 -14.14 18.35 -3.23
C GLY A 121 -14.62 16.91 -3.43
N TRP A 122 -14.76 16.46 -4.68
CA TRP A 122 -15.38 15.18 -5.00
C TRP A 122 -14.75 14.03 -4.20
N HIS A 123 -15.51 13.44 -3.28
CA HIS A 123 -15.17 12.20 -2.58
C HIS A 123 -13.87 12.26 -1.72
N GLY A 124 -13.40 13.44 -1.34
CA GLY A 124 -12.35 13.57 -0.33
C GLY A 124 -10.95 13.12 -0.77
N TRP A 125 -10.62 13.13 -2.08
CA TRP A 125 -9.38 12.54 -2.61
C TRP A 125 -8.08 13.23 -2.13
N LEU A 126 -8.14 14.52 -1.75
CA LEU A 126 -6.98 15.24 -1.22
C LEU A 126 -6.71 14.97 0.26
N GLN A 127 -7.53 14.16 0.93
CA GLN A 127 -7.44 13.95 2.38
C GLN A 127 -6.06 13.46 2.83
N THR A 128 -5.50 12.46 2.17
CA THR A 128 -4.21 11.86 2.57
C THR A 128 -3.03 12.78 2.26
N ILE A 129 -3.12 13.61 1.22
CA ILE A 129 -2.15 14.67 0.95
C ILE A 129 -2.22 15.74 2.05
N ALA A 130 -3.43 16.17 2.45
CA ALA A 130 -3.61 17.12 3.54
C ALA A 130 -3.08 16.58 4.89
N ASP A 131 -3.30 15.30 5.16
CA ASP A 131 -2.76 14.63 6.35
C ASP A 131 -1.21 14.61 6.32
N GLY A 132 -0.61 14.36 5.16
CA GLY A 132 0.85 14.45 4.96
C GLY A 132 1.40 15.87 5.18
N VAL A 133 0.81 16.88 4.54
CA VAL A 133 1.20 18.29 4.72
C VAL A 133 1.09 18.70 6.18
N LYS A 134 0.01 18.29 6.86
CA LYS A 134 -0.17 18.52 8.30
C LYS A 134 0.96 17.90 9.13
N LEU A 135 1.42 16.69 8.80
CA LEU A 135 2.51 16.04 9.51
C LEU A 135 3.85 16.77 9.29
N PHE A 136 4.11 17.29 8.09
CA PHE A 136 5.32 18.09 7.82
C PHE A 136 5.33 19.44 8.54
N LEU A 137 4.16 20.05 8.74
CA LEU A 137 4.02 21.28 9.51
C LEU A 137 4.06 21.05 11.02
N LYS A 138 3.97 19.79 11.46
CA LYS A 138 3.95 19.47 12.89
C LYS A 138 5.37 19.53 13.44
N GLU A 139 5.49 20.08 14.64
CA GLU A 139 6.75 20.10 15.39
C GLU A 139 7.25 18.67 15.63
N ASP A 140 8.51 18.42 15.27
CA ASP A 140 9.21 17.16 15.53
C ASP A 140 9.77 17.19 16.96
N ILE A 141 9.10 16.51 17.89
CA ILE A 141 9.48 16.47 19.31
C ILE A 141 10.12 15.12 19.62
N ILE A 142 11.43 15.13 19.85
CA ILE A 142 12.19 13.96 20.31
C ILE A 142 12.30 14.03 21.84
N PRO A 143 11.93 12.97 22.59
CA PRO A 143 12.08 12.95 24.03
C PRO A 143 13.54 13.16 24.45
N ARG A 144 13.79 13.91 25.53
CA ARG A 144 15.16 14.22 25.99
C ARG A 144 15.96 12.99 26.40
N ASP A 145 15.27 12.00 26.96
CA ASP A 145 15.89 10.76 27.42
C ASP A 145 16.01 9.71 26.31
N ALA A 146 15.43 9.95 25.13
CA ALA A 146 15.49 9.03 24.00
C ALA A 146 16.85 9.10 23.29
N ASP A 147 17.26 7.99 22.69
CA ASP A 147 18.43 8.00 21.81
C ASP A 147 18.02 8.61 20.45
N ALA A 148 18.46 9.85 20.22
CA ALA A 148 18.07 10.62 19.04
C ALA A 148 18.51 9.97 17.72
N LEU A 149 19.60 9.19 17.71
CA LEU A 149 20.08 8.53 16.49
C LEU A 149 19.19 7.32 16.17
N LEU A 150 18.99 6.42 17.13
CA LEU A 150 18.15 5.24 16.93
C LEU A 150 16.69 5.65 16.65
N HIS A 151 16.18 6.67 17.33
CA HIS A 151 14.81 7.16 17.14
C HIS A 151 14.58 7.73 15.73
N ARG A 152 15.56 8.43 15.15
CA ARG A 152 15.48 8.96 13.78
C ARG A 152 15.75 7.92 12.70
N LEU A 153 16.65 6.97 12.95
CA LEU A 153 16.99 5.94 11.96
C LEU A 153 15.94 4.84 11.87
N ALA A 154 15.19 4.55 12.94
CA ALA A 154 14.25 3.44 12.93
C ALA A 154 13.20 3.52 11.80
N PRO A 155 12.52 4.65 11.56
CA PRO A 155 11.59 4.78 10.43
C PRO A 155 12.31 4.65 9.07
N VAL A 156 13.53 5.18 8.96
CA VAL A 156 14.33 5.13 7.72
C VAL A 156 14.66 3.69 7.34
N ILE A 157 15.07 2.86 8.31
CA ILE A 157 15.39 1.44 8.07
C ILE A 157 14.17 0.70 7.51
N VAL A 158 12.98 0.90 8.09
CA VAL A 158 11.76 0.22 7.65
C VAL A 158 11.37 0.67 6.24
N VAL A 159 11.39 1.97 5.98
CA VAL A 159 11.06 2.53 4.67
C VAL A 159 12.04 2.04 3.60
N LEU A 160 13.34 2.07 3.88
CA LEU A 160 14.37 1.57 2.96
C LEU A 160 14.18 0.09 2.65
N ALA A 161 13.95 -0.74 3.68
CA ALA A 161 13.68 -2.17 3.48
C ALA A 161 12.44 -2.41 2.60
N SER A 162 11.35 -1.65 2.81
CA SER A 162 10.16 -1.74 1.96
C SER A 162 10.46 -1.37 0.50
N PHE A 163 11.25 -0.33 0.25
CA PHE A 163 11.64 0.04 -1.13
C PHE A 163 12.56 -1.00 -1.77
N LEU A 164 13.50 -1.57 -1.01
CA LEU A 164 14.42 -2.58 -1.50
C LEU A 164 13.72 -3.87 -1.94
N CYS A 165 12.59 -4.24 -1.33
CA CYS A 165 11.79 -5.39 -1.76
C CYS A 165 11.31 -5.27 -3.22
N PHE A 166 11.04 -4.06 -3.71
CA PHE A 166 10.53 -3.85 -5.07
C PHE A 166 11.58 -4.06 -6.17
N LEU A 167 12.87 -4.13 -5.83
CA LEU A 167 13.95 -4.32 -6.80
C LEU A 167 13.75 -5.56 -7.68
N VAL A 168 13.19 -6.63 -7.12
CA VAL A 168 13.08 -7.94 -7.79
C VAL A 168 11.64 -8.31 -8.16
N VAL A 169 10.68 -7.41 -7.92
CA VAL A 169 9.27 -7.69 -8.22
C VAL A 169 9.00 -7.44 -9.71
N PRO A 170 8.48 -8.44 -10.45
CA PRO A 170 8.12 -8.27 -11.85
C PRO A 170 6.74 -7.63 -12.00
N PHE A 171 6.68 -6.52 -12.74
CA PHE A 171 5.44 -5.84 -13.11
C PHE A 171 4.98 -6.19 -14.54
N GLY A 172 5.85 -6.83 -15.34
CA GLY A 172 5.54 -7.31 -16.69
C GLY A 172 6.77 -7.93 -17.36
N ASN A 173 6.60 -8.44 -18.60
CA ASN A 173 7.63 -9.20 -19.35
C ASN A 173 8.99 -8.49 -19.52
N ARG A 174 9.04 -7.15 -19.39
CA ARG A 174 10.28 -6.36 -19.43
C ARG A 174 10.36 -5.32 -18.31
N LEU A 175 9.46 -5.42 -17.32
CA LEU A 175 9.31 -4.46 -16.24
C LEU A 175 9.76 -5.10 -14.94
N ILE A 176 11.06 -5.34 -14.85
CA ILE A 176 11.76 -5.81 -13.66
C ILE A 176 12.97 -4.90 -13.50
N ALA A 177 13.15 -4.30 -12.32
CA ALA A 177 14.31 -3.44 -12.10
C ALA A 177 15.61 -4.25 -12.16
N GLN A 178 15.66 -5.39 -11.46
CA GLN A 178 16.73 -6.35 -11.63
C GLN A 178 16.25 -7.78 -11.39
N ASP A 179 16.35 -8.63 -12.42
CA ASP A 179 15.98 -10.03 -12.30
C ASP A 179 17.14 -10.84 -11.72
N LEU A 180 17.10 -11.06 -10.41
CA LEU A 180 18.12 -11.82 -9.68
C LEU A 180 17.80 -13.32 -9.71
N ASN A 181 18.85 -14.14 -9.92
CA ASN A 181 18.74 -15.61 -9.84
C ASN A 181 18.23 -16.09 -8.47
N ILE A 182 18.45 -15.31 -7.41
CA ILE A 182 18.01 -15.56 -6.03
C ILE A 182 16.90 -14.60 -5.60
N GLY A 183 16.09 -14.12 -6.53
CA GLY A 183 15.14 -13.03 -6.29
C GLY A 183 14.15 -13.27 -5.15
N LEU A 184 13.59 -14.48 -5.08
CA LEU A 184 12.65 -14.82 -4.02
C LEU A 184 13.32 -14.93 -2.64
N LEU A 185 14.56 -15.44 -2.58
CA LEU A 185 15.37 -15.47 -1.35
C LEU A 185 15.72 -14.04 -0.89
N TYR A 186 16.01 -13.15 -1.84
CA TYR A 186 16.29 -11.75 -1.57
C TYR A 186 15.09 -11.06 -0.89
N ILE A 187 13.87 -11.26 -1.38
CA ILE A 187 12.66 -10.67 -0.77
C ILE A 187 12.49 -11.15 0.68
N LEU A 188 12.69 -12.45 0.94
CA LEU A 188 12.63 -13.01 2.29
C LEU A 188 13.72 -12.41 3.21
N ALA A 189 14.93 -12.21 2.70
CA ALA A 189 16.02 -11.62 3.47
C ALA A 189 15.75 -10.14 3.82
N ILE A 190 15.27 -9.34 2.85
CA ILE A 190 14.96 -7.93 3.08
C ILE A 190 13.75 -7.78 4.01
N SER A 191 12.75 -8.66 3.95
CA SER A 191 11.62 -8.59 4.88
C SER A 191 12.06 -8.75 6.34
N SER A 192 13.03 -9.62 6.63
CA SER A 192 13.57 -9.79 7.99
C SER A 192 14.29 -8.56 8.53
N VAL A 193 14.80 -7.68 7.66
CA VAL A 193 15.41 -6.39 8.08
C VAL A 193 14.37 -5.45 8.70
N THR A 194 13.10 -5.54 8.30
CA THR A 194 12.04 -4.69 8.87
C THR A 194 11.83 -4.93 10.37
N VAL A 195 12.04 -6.16 10.84
CA VAL A 195 11.97 -6.53 12.26
C VAL A 195 13.02 -5.75 13.07
N ILE A 196 14.24 -5.60 12.53
CA ILE A 196 15.31 -4.82 13.17
C ILE A 196 14.89 -3.36 13.32
N GLY A 197 14.24 -2.78 12.30
CA GLY A 197 13.71 -1.42 12.36
C GLY A 197 12.69 -1.23 13.50
N ILE A 198 11.80 -2.21 13.70
CA ILE A 198 10.77 -2.15 14.75
C ILE A 198 11.38 -2.26 16.16
N VAL A 199 12.34 -3.17 16.35
CA VAL A 199 13.05 -3.30 17.63
C VAL A 199 13.83 -2.02 17.93
N THR A 200 14.50 -1.47 16.91
CA THR A 200 15.25 -0.21 17.02
C THR A 200 14.34 0.96 17.40
N ALA A 201 13.12 1.04 16.85
CA ALA A 201 12.13 2.06 17.21
C ALA A 201 11.71 1.94 18.68
N GLY A 202 11.45 0.72 19.16
CA GLY A 202 11.06 0.46 20.55
C GLY A 202 12.18 0.77 21.54
N TRP A 203 13.43 0.40 21.19
CA TRP A 203 14.61 0.64 22.01
C TRP A 203 15.00 2.12 22.06
N GLY A 204 14.99 2.81 20.91
CA GLY A 204 15.41 4.21 20.79
C GLY A 204 14.51 5.19 21.54
N SER A 205 13.28 4.81 21.88
CA SER A 205 12.32 5.67 22.59
C SER A 205 12.58 5.83 24.09
N ASN A 206 13.47 5.04 24.69
CA ASN A 206 13.77 5.00 26.13
C ASN A 206 12.51 5.01 27.05
N ASN A 207 11.50 4.23 26.69
CA ASN A 207 10.28 4.05 27.47
C ASN A 207 9.98 2.55 27.63
N LYS A 208 9.76 2.10 28.87
CA LYS A 208 9.47 0.69 29.21
C LYS A 208 8.29 0.14 28.41
N TYR A 209 7.24 0.93 28.21
CA TYR A 209 6.06 0.50 27.46
C TYR A 209 6.31 0.39 25.96
N ALA A 210 7.05 1.34 25.38
CA ALA A 210 7.43 1.30 23.97
C ALA A 210 8.35 0.11 23.68
N LEU A 211 9.31 -0.17 24.58
CA LEU A 211 10.21 -1.32 24.46
C LEU A 211 9.45 -2.65 24.53
N LEU A 212 8.58 -2.83 25.54
CA LEU A 212 7.78 -4.06 25.67
C LEU A 212 6.81 -4.24 24.49
N GLY A 213 6.21 -3.15 24.00
CA GLY A 213 5.38 -3.17 22.79
C GLY A 213 6.17 -3.58 21.55
N GLY A 214 7.34 -2.97 21.34
CA GLY A 214 8.23 -3.29 20.21
C GLY A 214 8.70 -4.75 20.23
N MET A 215 9.10 -5.28 21.39
CA MET A 215 9.51 -6.69 21.52
C MET A 215 8.38 -7.67 21.22
N ARG A 216 7.13 -7.34 21.59
CA ARG A 216 5.96 -8.17 21.25
C ARG A 216 5.68 -8.18 19.75
N SER A 217 5.69 -7.01 19.12
CA SER A 217 5.52 -6.90 17.66
C SER A 217 6.64 -7.60 16.90
N ALA A 218 7.89 -7.48 17.36
CA ALA A 218 9.02 -8.20 16.77
C ALA A 218 8.86 -9.72 16.87
N ALA A 219 8.52 -10.24 18.06
CA ALA A 219 8.27 -11.67 18.24
C ALA A 219 7.14 -12.18 17.33
N GLN A 220 6.07 -11.39 17.17
CA GLN A 220 4.97 -11.71 16.27
C GLN A 220 5.45 -11.78 14.81
N LEU A 221 6.16 -10.76 14.32
CA LEU A 221 6.61 -10.71 12.93
C LEU A 221 7.55 -11.86 12.59
N VAL A 222 8.55 -12.14 13.44
CA VAL A 222 9.46 -13.28 13.26
C VAL A 222 8.68 -14.60 13.24
N SER A 223 7.67 -14.73 14.09
CA SER A 223 6.84 -15.95 14.14
C SER A 223 6.05 -16.17 12.85
N TYR A 224 5.64 -15.10 12.15
CA TYR A 224 4.95 -15.18 10.86
C TYR A 224 5.89 -15.31 9.65
N GLU A 225 7.19 -15.01 9.80
CA GLU A 225 8.15 -15.21 8.71
C GLU A 225 8.40 -16.69 8.41
N ILE A 226 8.41 -17.55 9.43
CA ILE A 226 8.61 -19.00 9.24
C ILE A 226 7.49 -19.62 8.39
N PRO A 227 6.19 -19.50 8.74
CA PRO A 227 5.12 -20.07 7.91
C PRO A 227 5.02 -19.39 6.54
N ARG A 228 5.30 -18.08 6.43
CA ARG A 228 5.39 -17.40 5.13
C ARG A 228 6.50 -17.99 4.28
N GLY A 229 7.71 -18.17 4.81
CA GLY A 229 8.83 -18.80 4.12
C GLY A 229 8.52 -20.24 3.69
N LEU A 230 7.95 -21.05 4.58
CA LEU A 230 7.57 -22.44 4.29
C LEU A 230 6.48 -22.54 3.21
N SER A 231 5.50 -21.63 3.20
CA SER A 231 4.44 -21.62 2.19
C SER A 231 4.99 -21.38 0.78
N VAL A 232 6.04 -20.56 0.67
CA VAL A 232 6.68 -20.23 -0.60
C VAL A 232 7.57 -21.37 -1.11
N LEU A 233 8.12 -22.23 -0.25
CA LEU A 233 8.91 -23.39 -0.68
C LEU A 233 8.14 -24.29 -1.66
N GLY A 234 6.83 -24.48 -1.47
CA GLY A 234 6.02 -25.27 -2.40
C GLY A 234 5.97 -24.67 -3.81
N VAL A 235 5.90 -23.33 -3.90
CA VAL A 235 5.95 -22.61 -5.18
C VAL A 235 7.33 -22.78 -5.84
N ILE A 236 8.41 -22.72 -5.05
CA ILE A 236 9.78 -22.92 -5.56
C ILE A 236 9.94 -24.33 -6.12
N MET A 237 9.41 -25.35 -5.44
CA MET A 237 9.49 -26.75 -5.89
C MET A 237 8.75 -26.97 -7.20
N ILE A 238 7.58 -26.34 -7.38
CA ILE A 238 6.80 -26.43 -8.63
C ILE A 238 7.50 -25.66 -9.76
N ALA A 239 8.01 -24.46 -9.46
CA ALA A 239 8.66 -23.60 -10.44
C ALA A 239 10.07 -24.11 -10.81
N GLY A 240 10.79 -24.78 -9.92
CA GLY A 240 12.17 -25.24 -10.12
C GLY A 240 13.20 -24.12 -10.25
N THR A 241 12.88 -22.90 -9.82
CA THR A 241 13.73 -21.71 -9.89
C THR A 241 13.39 -20.74 -8.77
N LEU A 242 14.36 -19.89 -8.40
CA LEU A 242 14.21 -18.82 -7.40
C LEU A 242 14.06 -17.43 -8.07
N GLN A 243 14.19 -17.38 -9.39
CA GLN A 243 14.11 -16.17 -10.19
C GLN A 243 12.65 -15.76 -10.40
N MET A 244 12.30 -14.53 -10.03
CA MET A 244 10.90 -14.07 -10.00
C MET A 244 10.27 -13.99 -11.40
N GLY A 245 11.02 -13.54 -12.41
CA GLY A 245 10.52 -13.49 -13.79
C GLY A 245 10.08 -14.87 -14.29
N GLN A 246 10.93 -15.88 -14.12
CA GLN A 246 10.65 -17.25 -14.55
C GLN A 246 9.49 -17.89 -13.77
N ILE A 247 9.32 -17.57 -12.49
CA ILE A 247 8.18 -18.05 -11.68
C ILE A 247 6.86 -17.54 -12.28
N VAL A 248 6.79 -16.27 -12.68
CA VAL A 248 5.59 -15.68 -13.30
C VAL A 248 5.31 -16.30 -14.67
N GLU A 249 6.35 -16.50 -15.50
CA GLU A 249 6.20 -17.15 -16.80
C GLU A 249 5.63 -18.57 -16.69
N LYS A 250 6.07 -19.34 -15.68
CA LYS A 250 5.56 -20.69 -15.43
C LYS A 250 4.11 -20.72 -14.92
N GLN A 251 3.58 -19.60 -14.44
CA GLN A 251 2.18 -19.46 -14.02
C GLN A 251 1.23 -19.12 -15.18
N ALA A 252 1.75 -18.90 -16.40
CA ALA A 252 0.93 -18.48 -17.54
C ALA A 252 -0.17 -19.48 -17.94
N PHE A 253 0.08 -20.78 -17.78
CA PHE A 253 -0.90 -21.82 -18.15
C PHE A 253 -1.84 -22.17 -16.98
N VAL A 254 -1.28 -22.50 -15.80
CA VAL A 254 -2.06 -22.74 -14.59
C VAL A 254 -1.49 -21.92 -13.45
N PRO A 255 -2.30 -21.02 -12.83
CA PRO A 255 -1.88 -20.30 -11.65
C PRO A 255 -1.58 -21.26 -10.50
N PHE A 256 -0.46 -21.04 -9.81
CA PHE A 256 -0.03 -21.92 -8.71
C PHE A 256 -0.97 -21.92 -7.50
N ILE A 257 -1.87 -20.93 -7.41
CA ILE A 257 -2.94 -20.91 -6.40
C ILE A 257 -3.84 -22.15 -6.52
N ILE A 258 -4.09 -22.63 -7.74
CA ILE A 258 -4.93 -23.81 -7.98
C ILE A 258 -4.19 -25.10 -7.61
N LEU A 259 -2.88 -25.17 -7.89
CA LEU A 259 -2.06 -26.34 -7.54
C LEU A 259 -1.81 -26.43 -6.03
N GLN A 260 -1.65 -25.29 -5.35
CA GLN A 260 -1.28 -25.23 -3.94
C GLN A 260 -2.22 -24.28 -3.14
N PRO A 261 -3.52 -24.60 -3.01
CA PRO A 261 -4.47 -23.74 -2.32
C PRO A 261 -4.15 -23.60 -0.83
N LEU A 262 -3.64 -24.66 -0.18
CA LEU A 262 -3.23 -24.60 1.22
C LEU A 262 -2.02 -23.68 1.42
N GLY A 263 -1.03 -23.74 0.51
CA GLY A 263 0.14 -22.86 0.56
C GLY A 263 -0.27 -21.41 0.41
N PHE A 264 -1.18 -21.11 -0.52
CA PHE A 264 -1.75 -19.78 -0.69
C PHE A 264 -2.47 -19.27 0.58
N LEU A 265 -3.31 -20.10 1.22
CA LEU A 265 -4.00 -19.70 2.46
C LEU A 265 -3.03 -19.44 3.62
N LEU A 266 -2.02 -20.29 3.79
CA LEU A 266 -0.99 -20.09 4.81
C LEU A 266 -0.19 -18.82 4.55
N PHE A 267 0.16 -18.55 3.29
CA PHE A 267 0.83 -17.33 2.89
C PHE A 267 -0.05 -16.11 3.20
N LEU A 268 -1.32 -16.12 2.82
CA LEU A 268 -2.26 -15.03 3.03
C LEU A 268 -2.46 -14.70 4.52
N ILE A 269 -2.58 -15.72 5.38
CA ILE A 269 -2.76 -15.53 6.83
C ILE A 269 -1.46 -15.04 7.50
N SER A 270 -0.30 -15.40 6.95
CA SER A 270 1.00 -15.04 7.51
C SER A 270 1.59 -13.74 6.92
N SER A 271 0.94 -13.14 5.94
CA SER A 271 1.42 -11.93 5.25
C SER A 271 1.09 -10.66 6.00
#